data_AF-A0AAD5WZ21-F1
#
_entry.id   AF-A0AAD5WZ21-F1
#
_cell.length_a   1.000
_cell.length_b   1.000
_cell.length_c   1.000
_cell.angle_alpha   90.00
_cell.angle_beta   90.00
_cell.angle_gamma   90.00
#
_symmetry.space_group_name_H-M   'P 1'
#
loop_
_entity.id
_entity.type
_entity.pdbx_description
1 polymer ?
#
loop_
_entity_poly.entity_id
_entity_poly.type
_entity_poly.pdbx_seq_one_letter_code
_entity_poly.pdbx_strand_id
1 'polypeptide(L)'
;GSPSVDSLASTVDDHGAGAALSALTRTTGVRASTDILAETSGKASGKETTGDQYIKDAYLVFRALAKLSMKSVPGQEGATDLKSQSMRSKLLSLTLLHQILSSHMHVFYVPSPILFAPGVGTNNPSQVLFIHAVKQNLCLTLSRNAVSVVPPVFDLSMRMFGCVLGGLRGVLKKELSVLFTVIIIPLVEARTTVAFHQRISVLQHLQTILSDPANDGGRTLVEIYLNYDCDVEAGARENIWERLINAVARIMSLHLTPAEVAAAQAKASGGVVGQGGQGGGGMLSTAQMQNFTKEQLRELYSSSGDTNELKRRGLEFMVKGVLKPLVGWCNERMGVMERDEKENQNRGDDSRRSEDQ
;
A
#
# COMPACT_ATOMS: atom_id res chain seq x y z
N GLY A 1 33.93 10.18 -28.96
CA GLY A 1 33.42 8.89 -28.48
C GLY A 1 32.37 9.17 -27.43
N SER A 2 31.11 9.02 -27.80
CA SER A 2 29.95 9.14 -26.91
C SER A 2 29.95 7.99 -25.89
N PRO A 3 29.70 8.25 -24.59
CA PRO A 3 29.68 7.19 -23.59
C PRO A 3 28.43 6.31 -23.74
N SER A 4 28.61 5.00 -23.50
CA SER A 4 27.60 3.95 -23.65
C SER A 4 26.44 4.13 -22.68
N VAL A 5 25.27 3.69 -23.13
CA VAL A 5 23.94 3.81 -22.50
C VAL A 5 23.82 2.98 -21.20
N ASP A 6 24.86 2.22 -20.85
CA ASP A 6 24.91 1.31 -19.70
C ASP A 6 25.17 2.02 -18.35
N SER A 7 25.59 3.28 -18.35
CA SER A 7 25.96 3.99 -17.11
C SER A 7 24.79 4.74 -16.42
N LEU A 8 23.60 4.78 -17.03
CA LEU A 8 22.43 5.52 -16.51
C LEU A 8 21.35 4.64 -15.89
N ALA A 9 21.45 3.31 -16.02
CA ALA A 9 20.47 2.36 -15.46
C ALA A 9 20.90 1.74 -14.11
N SER A 10 22.15 1.96 -13.68
CA SER A 10 22.73 1.40 -12.46
C SER A 10 22.84 2.40 -11.30
N THR A 11 22.38 3.64 -11.50
CA THR A 11 22.53 4.75 -10.55
C THR A 11 21.18 5.26 -10.01
N VAL A 12 20.12 4.45 -10.08
CA VAL A 12 18.97 4.68 -9.19
C VAL A 12 19.37 4.14 -7.82
N ASP A 13 19.95 5.05 -7.05
CA ASP A 13 20.61 4.84 -5.77
C ASP A 13 19.92 3.86 -4.80
N ASP A 14 20.58 2.72 -4.65
CA ASP A 14 20.40 1.67 -3.63
C ASP A 14 20.58 2.19 -2.18
N HIS A 15 21.09 3.41 -2.01
CA HIS A 15 21.45 3.97 -0.69
C HIS A 15 20.24 4.51 0.09
N GLY A 16 19.21 5.06 -0.56
CA GLY A 16 18.03 5.64 0.10
C GLY A 16 16.95 4.60 0.43
N ALA A 17 16.58 3.79 -0.57
CA ALA A 17 15.62 2.71 -0.40
C ALA A 17 16.16 1.61 0.54
N GLY A 18 17.46 1.26 0.45
CA GLY A 18 18.11 0.30 1.34
C GLY A 18 18.19 0.75 2.81
N ALA A 19 18.43 2.04 3.06
CA ALA A 19 18.44 2.61 4.41
C ALA A 19 17.03 2.64 5.04
N ALA A 20 16.01 2.91 4.23
CA ALA A 20 14.61 2.89 4.65
C ALA A 20 14.05 1.47 4.81
N LEU A 21 14.44 0.52 3.96
CA LEU A 21 14.18 -0.92 4.12
C LEU A 21 14.84 -1.45 5.42
N SER A 22 16.02 -0.92 5.73
CA SER A 22 16.71 -1.17 7.01
C SER A 22 16.02 -0.49 8.19
N ALA A 23 15.38 0.67 8.01
CA ALA A 23 14.53 1.28 9.03
C ALA A 23 13.27 0.42 9.31
N LEU A 24 12.61 -0.09 8.27
CA LEU A 24 11.49 -1.04 8.36
C LEU A 24 11.88 -2.35 9.07
N THR A 25 13.14 -2.77 8.91
CA THR A 25 13.72 -3.95 9.59
C THR A 25 14.07 -3.67 11.06
N ARG A 26 14.35 -2.41 11.41
CA ARG A 26 14.67 -1.93 12.77
C ARG A 26 13.44 -1.58 13.60
N THR A 27 12.35 -1.14 12.99
CA THR A 27 11.08 -0.82 13.69
C THR A 27 10.30 -2.05 14.16
N THR A 28 10.60 -3.24 13.62
CA THR A 28 9.94 -4.50 14.03
C THR A 28 10.59 -5.08 15.28
N GLY A 29 10.27 -4.51 16.45
CA GLY A 29 10.83 -4.92 17.75
C GLY A 29 10.36 -6.28 18.28
N VAL A 30 9.31 -6.88 17.68
CA VAL A 30 8.82 -8.21 18.04
C VAL A 30 8.80 -9.05 16.77
N ARG A 31 9.54 -10.16 16.78
CA ARG A 31 9.57 -11.15 15.70
C ARG A 31 9.02 -12.46 16.24
N ALA A 32 8.35 -13.22 15.38
CA ALA A 32 7.94 -14.57 15.71
C ALA A 32 9.16 -15.42 16.12
N SER A 33 8.97 -16.35 17.05
CA SER A 33 10.06 -17.15 17.60
C SER A 33 10.79 -17.91 16.48
N THR A 34 12.13 -17.97 16.59
CA THR A 34 12.96 -18.80 15.72
C THR A 34 12.67 -20.29 15.88
N ASP A 35 12.12 -20.69 17.03
CA ASP A 35 11.85 -22.09 17.35
C ASP A 35 10.73 -22.68 16.48
N ILE A 36 9.72 -21.88 16.14
CA ILE A 36 8.62 -22.27 15.22
C ILE A 36 9.15 -22.59 13.82
N LEU A 37 10.32 -22.06 13.46
CA LEU A 37 10.98 -22.33 12.18
C LEU A 37 11.79 -23.63 12.20
N ALA A 38 12.12 -24.14 13.39
CA ALA A 38 12.87 -25.37 13.60
C ALA A 38 11.94 -26.57 13.91
N GLU A 39 10.74 -26.32 14.45
CA GLU A 39 9.74 -27.35 14.77
C GLU A 39 9.19 -28.11 13.56
N THR A 40 9.48 -27.70 12.32
CA THR A 40 9.18 -28.52 11.12
C THR A 40 9.93 -29.87 11.08
N SER A 41 10.78 -30.19 12.07
CA SER A 41 11.52 -31.48 12.11
C SER A 41 11.71 -32.11 13.50
N GLY A 42 11.06 -31.64 14.58
CA GLY A 42 11.31 -32.20 15.92
C GLY A 42 10.13 -32.08 16.88
N LYS A 43 9.79 -33.21 17.52
CA LYS A 43 8.73 -33.44 18.53
C LYS A 43 8.35 -32.19 19.36
N ALA A 44 7.11 -31.73 19.20
CA ALA A 44 6.49 -30.75 20.11
C ALA A 44 6.31 -31.36 21.51
N SER A 45 6.92 -30.75 22.51
CA SER A 45 6.75 -31.09 23.93
C SER A 45 5.88 -30.02 24.59
N GLY A 46 4.56 -30.22 24.54
CA GLY A 46 3.56 -29.38 25.20
C GLY A 46 2.16 -29.77 24.73
N LYS A 47 1.12 -29.61 25.55
CA LYS A 47 -0.29 -29.79 25.13
C LYS A 47 -0.67 -28.69 24.13
N GLU A 48 -0.25 -28.82 22.87
CA GLU A 48 -0.65 -27.92 21.80
C GLU A 48 -2.11 -28.20 21.43
N THR A 49 -2.93 -27.15 21.41
CA THR A 49 -4.33 -27.29 20.98
C THR A 49 -4.41 -27.34 19.46
N THR A 50 -5.49 -27.89 18.92
CA THR A 50 -5.74 -27.86 17.46
C THR A 50 -5.76 -26.44 16.91
N GLY A 51 -6.21 -25.46 17.70
CA GLY A 51 -6.19 -24.05 17.33
C GLY A 51 -4.77 -23.48 17.19
N ASP A 52 -3.86 -23.87 18.07
CA ASP A 52 -2.46 -23.45 18.01
C ASP A 52 -1.78 -23.95 16.73
N GLN A 53 -2.09 -25.18 16.31
CA GLN A 53 -1.59 -25.74 15.06
C GLN A 53 -2.07 -24.92 13.85
N TYR A 54 -3.35 -24.54 13.79
CA TYR A 54 -3.87 -23.72 12.69
C TYR A 54 -3.20 -22.35 12.60
N ILE A 55 -2.89 -21.74 13.74
CA ILE A 55 -2.17 -20.45 13.80
C ILE A 55 -0.73 -20.61 13.27
N LYS A 56 -0.03 -21.68 13.66
CA LYS A 56 1.32 -22.00 13.14
C LYS A 56 1.30 -22.21 11.62
N ASP A 57 0.35 -23.01 11.12
CA ASP A 57 0.21 -23.29 9.69
C ASP A 57 -0.05 -22.00 8.89
N ALA A 58 -0.99 -21.17 9.34
CA ALA A 58 -1.30 -19.89 8.71
C ALA A 58 -0.08 -18.95 8.68
N TYR A 59 0.69 -18.89 9.77
CA TYR A 59 1.92 -18.10 9.83
C TYR A 59 2.97 -18.60 8.81
N LEU A 60 3.18 -19.92 8.73
CA LEU A 60 4.15 -20.51 7.81
C LEU A 60 3.75 -20.29 6.35
N VAL A 61 2.47 -20.45 6.01
CA VAL A 61 1.94 -20.17 4.65
C VAL A 61 2.14 -18.70 4.29
N PHE A 62 1.73 -17.77 5.16
CA PHE A 62 1.88 -16.34 4.92
C PHE A 62 3.36 -15.96 4.70
N ARG A 63 4.23 -16.47 5.57
CA ARG A 63 5.69 -16.24 5.48
C ARG A 63 6.29 -16.82 4.21
N ALA A 64 5.89 -18.02 3.79
CA ALA A 64 6.37 -18.65 2.57
C ALA A 64 5.98 -17.83 1.33
N LEU A 65 4.71 -17.41 1.24
CA LEU A 65 4.22 -16.54 0.17
C LEU A 65 4.96 -15.19 0.13
N ALA A 66 5.15 -14.56 1.29
CA ALA A 66 5.92 -13.32 1.39
C ALA A 66 7.35 -13.52 0.87
N LYS A 67 8.04 -14.58 1.28
CA LYS A 67 9.40 -14.88 0.79
C LYS A 67 9.46 -15.11 -0.73
N LEU A 68 8.52 -15.85 -1.28
CA LEU A 68 8.44 -16.09 -2.73
C LEU A 68 8.19 -14.79 -3.49
N SER A 69 7.30 -13.92 -2.97
CA SER A 69 7.02 -12.61 -3.57
C SER A 69 8.24 -11.69 -3.59
N MET A 70 9.17 -11.84 -2.64
CA MET A 70 10.36 -10.99 -2.51
C MET A 70 11.57 -11.50 -3.31
N LYS A 71 11.51 -12.71 -3.87
CA LYS A 71 12.63 -13.27 -4.65
C LYS A 71 12.90 -12.36 -5.86
N SER A 72 14.16 -11.97 -6.04
CA SER A 72 14.57 -11.17 -7.20
C SER A 72 14.39 -11.98 -8.48
N VAL A 73 13.87 -11.33 -9.51
CA VAL A 73 13.77 -11.94 -10.84
C VAL A 73 15.15 -11.79 -11.50
N PRO A 74 15.79 -12.86 -11.98
CA PRO A 74 17.13 -12.77 -12.55
C PRO A 74 17.14 -11.93 -13.84
N GLY A 75 18.00 -10.90 -13.90
CA GLY A 75 18.30 -10.11 -15.10
C GLY A 75 17.27 -9.02 -15.48
N GLN A 76 17.71 -7.98 -16.18
CA GLN A 76 16.83 -6.93 -16.74
C GLN A 76 15.82 -7.52 -17.77
N GLU A 77 16.23 -8.54 -18.53
CA GLU A 77 15.36 -9.23 -19.49
C GLU A 77 14.34 -10.16 -18.79
N GLY A 78 14.75 -10.87 -17.74
CA GLY A 78 13.84 -11.73 -16.98
C GLY A 78 12.83 -10.94 -16.13
N ALA A 79 13.23 -9.76 -15.63
CA ALA A 79 12.37 -8.90 -14.82
C ALA A 79 11.15 -8.36 -15.58
N THR A 80 11.19 -8.35 -16.90
CA THR A 80 10.09 -7.87 -17.75
C THR A 80 9.42 -8.99 -18.56
N ASP A 81 9.99 -10.20 -18.54
CA ASP A 81 9.35 -11.41 -19.05
C ASP A 81 8.28 -11.93 -18.07
N LEU A 82 7.02 -11.57 -18.35
CA LEU A 82 5.86 -12.01 -17.59
C LEU A 82 5.64 -13.53 -17.66
N LYS A 83 6.15 -14.20 -18.70
CA LYS A 83 6.05 -15.66 -18.85
C LYS A 83 7.12 -16.42 -18.08
N SER A 84 8.15 -15.73 -17.58
CA SER A 84 9.20 -16.37 -16.78
C SER A 84 8.61 -17.05 -15.55
N GLN A 85 9.14 -18.22 -15.18
CA GLN A 85 8.69 -18.95 -13.99
C GLN A 85 8.86 -18.11 -12.72
N SER A 86 9.90 -17.28 -12.66
CA SER A 86 10.16 -16.40 -11.52
C SER A 86 9.11 -15.30 -11.41
N MET A 87 8.75 -14.63 -12.51
CA MET A 87 7.71 -13.60 -12.49
C MET A 87 6.33 -14.19 -12.19
N ARG A 88 5.97 -15.33 -12.78
CA ARG A 88 4.72 -16.03 -12.48
C ARG A 88 4.62 -16.43 -11.00
N SER A 89 5.69 -16.97 -10.43
CA SER A 89 5.75 -17.29 -8.99
C SER A 89 5.56 -16.05 -8.12
N LYS A 90 6.18 -14.92 -8.49
CA LYS A 90 6.01 -13.64 -7.80
C LYS A 90 4.57 -13.13 -7.86
N LEU A 91 3.98 -13.04 -9.05
CA LEU A 91 2.61 -12.55 -9.25
C LEU A 91 1.59 -13.44 -8.54
N LEU A 92 1.74 -14.76 -8.60
CA LEU A 92 0.89 -15.69 -7.87
C LEU A 92 1.00 -15.47 -6.36
N SER A 93 2.23 -15.37 -5.84
CA SER A 93 2.46 -15.15 -4.40
C SER A 93 1.84 -13.84 -3.91
N LEU A 94 2.01 -12.75 -4.67
CA LEU A 94 1.39 -11.46 -4.36
C LEU A 94 -0.14 -11.53 -4.45
N THR A 95 -0.69 -12.30 -5.40
CA THR A 95 -2.14 -12.42 -5.58
C THR A 95 -2.76 -13.15 -4.41
N LEU A 96 -2.12 -14.22 -3.94
CA LEU A 96 -2.54 -14.96 -2.76
C LEU A 96 -2.42 -14.12 -1.49
N LEU A 97 -1.35 -13.33 -1.32
CA LEU A 97 -1.22 -12.41 -0.19
C LEU A 97 -2.30 -11.32 -0.19
N HIS A 98 -2.60 -10.75 -1.36
CA HIS A 98 -3.72 -9.82 -1.52
C HIS A 98 -5.06 -10.48 -1.17
N GLN A 99 -5.29 -11.72 -1.61
CA GLN A 99 -6.51 -12.47 -1.28
C GLN A 99 -6.64 -12.69 0.23
N ILE A 100 -5.56 -13.07 0.91
CA ILE A 100 -5.54 -13.23 2.38
C ILE A 100 -5.90 -11.90 3.06
N LEU A 101 -5.28 -10.79 2.65
CA LEU A 101 -5.55 -9.47 3.22
C LEU A 101 -7.00 -9.03 3.01
N SER A 102 -7.52 -9.18 1.78
CA SER A 102 -8.86 -8.70 1.42
C SER A 102 -10.00 -9.58 1.97
N SER A 103 -9.82 -10.90 2.03
CA SER A 103 -10.89 -11.83 2.42
C SER A 103 -10.81 -12.30 3.87
N HIS A 104 -9.62 -12.26 4.49
CA HIS A 104 -9.36 -12.80 5.82
C HIS A 104 -8.74 -11.77 6.77
N MET A 105 -9.15 -10.50 6.66
CA MET A 105 -8.65 -9.40 7.49
C MET A 105 -8.75 -9.68 9.00
N HIS A 106 -9.82 -10.35 9.45
CA HIS A 106 -10.03 -10.69 10.85
C HIS A 106 -8.92 -11.57 11.45
N VAL A 107 -8.24 -12.40 10.65
CA VAL A 107 -7.16 -13.29 11.10
C VAL A 107 -5.99 -12.50 11.68
N PHE A 108 -5.72 -11.31 11.14
CA PHE A 108 -4.62 -10.45 11.62
C PHE A 108 -4.84 -9.92 13.04
N TYR A 109 -6.08 -9.93 13.52
CA TYR A 109 -6.48 -9.51 14.86
C TYR A 109 -6.69 -10.67 15.83
N VAL A 110 -6.42 -11.91 15.42
CA VAL A 110 -6.49 -13.07 16.31
C VAL A 110 -5.33 -13.03 17.31
N PRO A 111 -5.59 -13.16 18.62
CA PRO A 111 -4.54 -13.35 19.61
C PRO A 111 -3.70 -14.60 19.28
N SER A 112 -2.38 -14.45 19.19
CA SER A 112 -1.46 -15.50 18.76
C SER A 112 -0.16 -15.47 19.59
N PRO A 113 -0.22 -15.59 20.94
CA PRO A 113 0.97 -15.59 21.78
C PRO A 113 1.90 -16.78 21.51
N ILE A 114 1.34 -17.91 21.03
CA ILE A 114 2.10 -19.11 20.64
C ILE A 114 3.16 -18.83 19.55
N LEU A 115 2.99 -17.75 18.79
CA LEU A 115 3.95 -17.39 17.74
C LEU A 115 5.25 -16.77 18.27
N PHE A 116 5.37 -16.55 19.58
CA PHE A 116 6.46 -15.80 20.21
C PHE A 116 7.12 -16.62 21.31
N ALA A 117 8.39 -16.30 21.61
CA ALA A 117 9.11 -17.01 22.65
C ALA A 117 8.50 -16.73 24.04
N PRO A 118 8.49 -17.72 24.96
CA PRO A 118 8.02 -17.52 26.33
C PRO A 118 8.78 -16.35 26.99
N GLY A 119 8.06 -15.35 27.51
CA GLY A 119 8.65 -14.19 28.17
C GLY A 119 8.89 -12.96 27.29
N VAL A 120 8.51 -12.98 26.00
CA VAL A 120 8.57 -11.80 25.13
C VAL A 120 7.42 -10.83 25.46
N GLY A 121 7.70 -9.90 26.38
CA GLY A 121 7.39 -8.49 26.23
C GLY A 121 5.95 -8.00 26.35
N THR A 122 4.99 -8.81 26.82
CA THR A 122 3.67 -8.27 27.21
C THR A 122 3.21 -8.88 28.52
N ASN A 123 2.78 -8.03 29.45
CA ASN A 123 2.17 -8.45 30.72
C ASN A 123 0.80 -9.13 30.49
N ASN A 124 0.28 -9.11 29.26
CA ASN A 124 -0.97 -9.72 28.88
C ASN A 124 -0.88 -10.41 27.50
N PRO A 125 -0.95 -11.75 27.43
CA PRO A 125 -0.86 -12.50 26.18
C PRO A 125 -2.01 -12.20 25.20
N SER A 126 -3.11 -11.59 25.65
CA SER A 126 -4.23 -11.19 24.76
C SER A 126 -3.92 -9.99 23.86
N GLN A 127 -2.81 -9.27 24.11
CA GLN A 127 -2.40 -8.13 23.28
C GLN A 127 -1.45 -8.52 22.14
N VAL A 128 -1.01 -9.79 22.11
CA VAL A 128 -0.09 -10.30 21.08
C VAL A 128 -0.90 -10.87 19.94
N LEU A 129 -1.09 -10.07 18.88
CA LEU A 129 -1.89 -10.42 17.72
C LEU A 129 -1.06 -11.11 16.63
N PHE A 130 -1.72 -11.88 15.76
CA PHE A 130 -1.11 -12.51 14.59
C PHE A 130 -0.35 -11.50 13.72
N ILE A 131 -0.88 -10.28 13.55
CA ILE A 131 -0.22 -9.21 12.80
C ILE A 131 1.20 -8.93 13.29
N HIS A 132 1.46 -9.02 14.60
CA HIS A 132 2.80 -8.76 15.15
C HIS A 132 3.83 -9.79 14.67
N ALA A 133 3.42 -11.02 14.34
CA ALA A 133 4.29 -12.07 13.84
C ALA A 133 4.59 -11.90 12.35
N VAL A 134 3.61 -11.43 11.58
CA VAL A 134 3.71 -11.32 10.11
C VAL A 134 4.07 -9.93 9.60
N LYS A 135 3.97 -8.88 10.42
CA LYS A 135 4.14 -7.48 9.99
C LYS A 135 5.46 -7.23 9.27
N GLN A 136 6.56 -7.85 9.70
CA GLN A 136 7.86 -7.72 9.03
C GLN A 136 7.81 -8.27 7.60
N ASN A 137 7.25 -9.47 7.43
CA ASN A 137 7.13 -10.11 6.11
C ASN A 137 6.20 -9.32 5.19
N LEU A 138 5.08 -8.80 5.73
CA LEU A 138 4.14 -7.96 5.01
C LEU A 138 4.79 -6.65 4.54
N CYS A 139 5.44 -5.93 5.45
CA CYS A 139 6.06 -4.65 5.14
C CYS A 139 7.20 -4.80 4.14
N LEU A 140 8.04 -5.85 4.27
CA LEU A 140 9.08 -6.14 3.29
C LEU A 140 8.50 -6.49 1.91
N THR A 141 7.41 -7.26 1.87
CA THR A 141 6.70 -7.58 0.62
C THR A 141 6.23 -6.32 -0.08
N LEU A 142 5.57 -5.40 0.63
CA LEU A 142 5.15 -4.12 0.08
C LEU A 142 6.35 -3.31 -0.42
N SER A 143 7.35 -3.11 0.43
CA SER A 143 8.48 -2.24 0.11
C SER A 143 9.32 -2.68 -1.09
N ARG A 144 9.45 -3.98 -1.34
CA ARG A 144 10.21 -4.52 -2.48
C ARG A 144 9.44 -4.50 -3.79
N ASN A 145 8.11 -4.55 -3.73
CA ASN A 145 7.27 -4.71 -4.93
C ASN A 145 6.53 -3.41 -5.30
N ALA A 146 6.25 -2.51 -4.35
CA ALA A 146 5.58 -1.23 -4.58
C ALA A 146 6.45 -0.18 -5.32
N VAL A 147 7.71 -0.50 -5.60
CA VAL A 147 8.61 0.31 -6.45
C VAL A 147 8.88 -0.35 -7.80
N SER A 148 8.22 -1.48 -8.10
CA SER A 148 8.40 -2.20 -9.35
C SER A 148 7.91 -1.39 -10.54
N VAL A 149 8.72 -1.29 -11.58
CA VAL A 149 8.35 -0.72 -12.89
C VAL A 149 7.46 -1.64 -13.72
N VAL A 150 7.20 -2.86 -13.26
CA VAL A 150 6.33 -3.83 -13.93
C VAL A 150 4.90 -3.58 -13.46
N PRO A 151 3.99 -3.10 -14.32
CA PRO A 151 2.64 -2.67 -13.91
C PRO A 151 1.85 -3.69 -13.09
N PRO A 152 1.75 -4.99 -13.46
CA PRO A 152 0.98 -5.94 -12.67
C PRO A 152 1.56 -6.19 -11.27
N VAL A 153 2.88 -6.05 -11.07
CA VAL A 153 3.51 -6.16 -9.76
C VAL A 153 3.21 -4.91 -8.93
N PHE A 154 3.34 -3.73 -9.54
CA PHE A 154 3.05 -2.45 -8.92
C PHE A 154 1.58 -2.35 -8.48
N ASP A 155 0.64 -2.65 -9.38
CA ASP A 155 -0.79 -2.55 -9.12
C ASP A 155 -1.23 -3.47 -7.99
N LEU A 156 -0.71 -4.70 -7.97
CA LEU A 156 -1.03 -5.64 -6.92
C LEU A 156 -0.44 -5.22 -5.56
N SER A 157 0.75 -4.62 -5.56
CA SER A 157 1.36 -4.04 -4.37
C SER A 157 0.55 -2.85 -3.83
N MET A 158 0.04 -1.99 -4.72
CA MET A 158 -0.82 -0.87 -4.34
C MET A 158 -2.18 -1.32 -3.80
N ARG A 159 -2.78 -2.38 -4.36
CA ARG A 159 -3.99 -3.00 -3.81
C ARG A 159 -3.76 -3.59 -2.42
N MET A 160 -2.63 -4.28 -2.23
CA MET A 160 -2.22 -4.77 -0.90
C MET A 160 -2.04 -3.61 0.08
N PHE A 161 -1.37 -2.52 -0.33
CA PHE A 161 -1.23 -1.31 0.49
C PHE A 161 -2.60 -0.75 0.88
N GLY A 162 -3.56 -0.72 -0.05
CA GLY A 162 -4.95 -0.36 0.23
C GLY A 162 -5.60 -1.19 1.33
N CYS A 163 -5.45 -2.53 1.28
CA CYS A 163 -5.96 -3.41 2.34
C CYS A 163 -5.27 -3.14 3.69
N VAL A 164 -3.96 -2.87 3.69
CA VAL A 164 -3.20 -2.57 4.93
C VAL A 164 -3.64 -1.24 5.52
N LEU A 165 -3.82 -0.21 4.70
CA LEU A 165 -4.30 1.10 5.16
C LEU A 165 -5.77 1.03 5.62
N GLY A 166 -6.61 0.31 4.89
CA GLY A 166 -8.03 0.14 5.20
C GLY A 166 -8.31 -0.73 6.45
N GLY A 167 -7.52 -1.78 6.66
CA GLY A 167 -7.84 -2.76 7.70
C GLY A 167 -6.83 -2.91 8.82
N LEU A 168 -5.58 -2.42 8.69
CA LEU A 168 -4.51 -2.62 9.69
C LEU A 168 -3.94 -1.32 10.26
N ARG A 169 -4.49 -0.16 9.89
CA ARG A 169 -3.98 1.16 10.33
C ARG A 169 -3.92 1.35 11.84
N GLY A 170 -4.83 0.74 12.60
CA GLY A 170 -4.83 0.82 14.07
C GLY A 170 -3.67 0.09 14.74
N VAL A 171 -3.03 -0.89 14.06
CA VAL A 171 -1.96 -1.73 14.62
C VAL A 171 -0.61 -1.51 13.94
N LEU A 172 -0.58 -0.92 12.74
CA LEU A 172 0.63 -0.69 11.94
C LEU A 172 0.98 0.80 11.75
N LYS A 173 0.67 1.65 12.74
CA LYS A 173 0.88 3.11 12.64
C LYS A 173 2.32 3.46 12.21
N LYS A 174 3.33 2.88 12.87
CA LYS A 174 4.76 3.17 12.60
C LYS A 174 5.19 2.66 11.22
N GLU A 175 4.78 1.45 10.86
CA GLU A 175 5.10 0.83 9.58
C GLU A 175 4.47 1.58 8.41
N LEU A 176 3.21 2.01 8.56
CA LEU A 176 2.53 2.85 7.57
C LEU A 176 3.21 4.20 7.40
N SER A 177 3.69 4.83 8.47
CA SER A 177 4.49 6.07 8.40
C SER A 177 5.66 5.90 7.43
N VAL A 178 6.45 4.84 7.61
CA VAL A 178 7.62 4.55 6.77
C VAL A 178 7.19 4.27 5.33
N LEU A 179 6.13 3.48 5.12
CA LEU A 179 5.64 3.20 3.76
C LEU A 179 5.21 4.48 3.04
N PHE A 180 4.53 5.40 3.73
CA PHE A 180 4.14 6.68 3.15
C PHE A 180 5.35 7.51 2.74
N THR A 181 6.32 7.68 3.63
CA THR A 181 7.39 8.68 3.43
C THR A 181 8.54 8.18 2.57
N VAL A 182 8.71 6.87 2.47
CA VAL A 182 9.77 6.23 1.68
C VAL A 182 9.27 5.83 0.29
N ILE A 183 7.99 5.48 0.16
CA ILE A 183 7.46 4.89 -1.08
C ILE A 183 6.40 5.79 -1.69
N ILE A 184 5.26 5.96 -0.99
CA ILE A 184 4.08 6.59 -1.59
C ILE A 184 4.34 8.05 -1.97
N ILE A 185 4.86 8.86 -1.02
CA ILE A 185 5.12 10.28 -1.26
C ILE A 185 6.22 10.47 -2.32
N PRO A 186 7.38 9.78 -2.26
CA PRO A 186 8.38 9.89 -3.32
C PRO A 186 7.86 9.52 -4.71
N LEU A 187 6.99 8.52 -4.84
CA LEU A 187 6.34 8.18 -6.12
C LEU A 187 5.49 9.33 -6.67
N VAL A 188 4.83 10.10 -5.80
CA VAL A 188 4.03 11.27 -6.20
C VAL A 188 4.94 12.47 -6.50
N GLU A 189 5.92 12.75 -5.65
CA GLU A 189 6.81 13.93 -5.74
C GLU A 189 7.82 13.87 -6.90
N ALA A 190 8.32 12.68 -7.24
CA ALA A 190 9.42 12.52 -8.19
C ALA A 190 9.07 13.07 -9.58
N ARG A 191 9.92 13.93 -10.14
CA ARG A 191 9.71 14.48 -11.49
C ARG A 191 10.35 13.62 -12.58
N THR A 192 11.55 13.11 -12.34
CA THR A 192 12.40 12.51 -13.40
C THR A 192 12.94 11.14 -13.03
N THR A 193 12.94 10.76 -11.75
CA THR A 193 13.53 9.51 -11.23
C THR A 193 12.55 8.33 -11.18
N VAL A 194 11.24 8.59 -11.28
CA VAL A 194 10.19 7.58 -11.26
C VAL A 194 9.55 7.49 -12.64
N ALA A 195 9.25 6.28 -13.08
CA ALA A 195 8.61 6.06 -14.37
C ALA A 195 7.22 6.71 -14.40
N PHE A 196 6.89 7.34 -15.53
CA PHE A 196 5.67 8.12 -15.69
C PHE A 196 4.42 7.30 -15.37
N HIS A 197 4.36 6.03 -15.80
CA HIS A 197 3.22 5.16 -15.54
C HIS A 197 3.02 4.92 -14.04
N GLN A 198 4.10 4.75 -13.25
CA GLN A 198 3.99 4.53 -11.80
C GLN A 198 3.39 5.76 -11.10
N ARG A 199 3.73 6.97 -11.56
CA ARG A 199 3.18 8.23 -11.04
C ARG A 199 1.67 8.37 -11.32
N ILE A 200 1.24 7.93 -12.50
CA ILE A 200 -0.18 7.88 -12.86
C ILE A 200 -0.90 6.84 -12.02
N SER A 201 -0.37 5.62 -11.96
CA SER A 201 -0.98 4.51 -11.23
C SER A 201 -1.05 4.77 -9.73
N VAL A 202 -0.02 5.36 -9.10
CA VAL A 202 -0.06 5.67 -7.65
C VAL A 202 -1.21 6.64 -7.33
N LEU A 203 -1.44 7.67 -8.14
CA LEU A 203 -2.55 8.61 -7.94
C LEU A 203 -3.91 7.93 -8.09
N GLN A 204 -4.06 7.04 -9.09
CA GLN A 204 -5.29 6.27 -9.29
C GLN A 204 -5.59 5.32 -8.12
N HIS A 205 -4.57 4.60 -7.64
CA HIS A 205 -4.72 3.70 -6.51
C HIS A 205 -5.01 4.46 -5.23
N LEU A 206 -4.29 5.55 -4.94
CA LEU A 206 -4.59 6.39 -3.77
C LEU A 206 -6.02 6.96 -3.83
N GLN A 207 -6.47 7.39 -5.01
CA GLN A 207 -7.86 7.82 -5.18
C GLN A 207 -8.83 6.68 -4.85
N THR A 208 -8.59 5.49 -5.38
CA THR A 208 -9.46 4.32 -5.17
C THR A 208 -9.50 3.93 -3.69
N ILE A 209 -8.34 3.91 -3.03
CA ILE A 209 -8.20 3.55 -1.62
C ILE A 209 -8.93 4.55 -0.71
N LEU A 210 -8.73 5.85 -0.93
CA LEU A 210 -9.29 6.89 -0.06
C LEU A 210 -10.75 7.25 -0.38
N SER A 211 -11.26 6.82 -1.54
CA SER A 211 -12.68 6.96 -1.89
C SER A 211 -13.51 5.72 -1.60
N ASP A 212 -12.89 4.65 -1.10
CA ASP A 212 -13.58 3.39 -0.79
C ASP A 212 -14.53 3.56 0.40
N PRO A 213 -15.86 3.44 0.19
CA PRO A 213 -16.83 3.54 1.28
C PRO A 213 -16.70 2.41 2.29
N ALA A 214 -16.24 1.22 1.89
CA ALA A 214 -16.14 0.06 2.77
C ALA A 214 -15.10 0.24 3.89
N ASN A 215 -14.09 1.08 3.64
CA ASN A 215 -12.98 1.31 4.57
C ASN A 215 -13.10 2.64 5.33
N ASP A 216 -14.21 3.36 5.16
CA ASP A 216 -14.44 4.71 5.67
C ASP A 216 -13.28 5.64 5.24
N GLY A 217 -13.22 5.92 3.94
CA GLY A 217 -12.15 6.72 3.33
C GLY A 217 -12.00 8.10 3.98
N GLY A 218 -13.12 8.77 4.30
CA GLY A 218 -13.10 10.06 5.00
C GLY A 218 -12.48 9.97 6.39
N ARG A 219 -12.85 8.97 7.20
CA ARG A 219 -12.19 8.70 8.48
C ARG A 219 -10.72 8.37 8.32
N THR A 220 -10.37 7.60 7.29
CA THR A 220 -8.96 7.24 7.01
C THR A 220 -8.10 8.49 6.78
N LEU A 221 -8.61 9.49 6.04
CA LEU A 221 -7.92 10.77 5.83
C LEU A 221 -7.69 11.52 7.14
N VAL A 222 -8.73 11.60 7.99
CA VAL A 222 -8.64 12.24 9.32
C VAL A 222 -7.66 11.51 10.22
N GLU A 223 -7.69 10.18 10.22
CA GLU A 223 -6.75 9.37 10.99
C GLU A 223 -5.31 9.53 10.50
N ILE A 224 -5.06 9.67 9.19
CA ILE A 224 -3.72 9.99 8.67
C ILE A 224 -3.24 11.33 9.26
N TYR A 225 -4.07 12.38 9.19
CA TYR A 225 -3.71 13.69 9.74
C TYR A 225 -3.43 13.64 11.25
N LEU A 226 -4.33 13.02 12.02
CA LEU A 226 -4.17 12.91 13.48
C LEU A 226 -2.96 12.06 13.87
N ASN A 227 -2.70 10.97 13.15
CA ASN A 227 -1.64 10.03 13.50
C ASN A 227 -0.24 10.50 13.13
N TYR A 228 -0.09 11.31 12.08
CA TYR A 228 1.23 11.61 11.51
C TYR A 228 1.60 13.09 11.53
N ASP A 229 0.62 13.99 11.54
CA ASP A 229 0.87 15.45 11.53
C ASP A 229 0.58 16.06 12.91
N CYS A 230 -0.36 15.49 13.69
CA CYS A 230 -0.74 16.00 15.02
C CYS A 230 -0.10 15.23 16.20
N ASP A 231 0.67 14.17 15.94
CA ASP A 231 1.28 13.37 17.01
C ASP A 231 2.54 14.05 17.56
N VAL A 232 2.36 14.72 18.70
CA VAL A 232 3.41 15.45 19.42
C VAL A 232 4.51 14.51 19.93
N GLU A 233 4.18 13.26 20.30
CA GLU A 233 5.14 12.29 20.85
C GLU A 233 5.96 11.60 19.77
N ALA A 234 5.39 11.39 18.58
CA ALA A 234 6.14 10.91 17.41
C ALA A 234 7.14 11.96 16.87
N GLY A 235 7.08 13.19 17.39
CA GLY A 235 7.96 14.29 17.05
C GLY A 235 7.82 14.70 15.59
N ALA A 236 6.61 15.02 15.12
CA ALA A 236 6.26 15.81 13.92
C ALA A 236 7.20 15.74 12.69
N ARG A 237 7.86 14.60 12.43
CA ARG A 237 9.10 14.63 11.62
C ARG A 237 8.86 14.63 10.13
N GLU A 238 7.66 14.29 9.65
CA GLU A 238 7.45 14.10 8.22
C GLU A 238 6.16 14.72 7.64
N ASN A 239 5.28 15.33 8.47
CA ASN A 239 3.98 15.93 8.09
C ASN A 239 3.38 15.25 6.86
N ILE A 240 3.03 13.97 7.00
CA ILE A 240 2.70 13.07 5.90
C ILE A 240 1.52 13.61 5.11
N TRP A 241 0.48 14.08 5.80
CA TRP A 241 -0.69 14.66 5.18
C TRP A 241 -0.31 15.92 4.40
N GLU A 242 0.32 16.90 5.06
CA GLU A 242 0.75 18.15 4.43
C GLU A 242 1.59 17.89 3.17
N ARG A 243 2.58 17.00 3.28
CA ARG A 243 3.52 16.69 2.21
C ARG A 243 2.84 16.02 1.02
N LEU A 244 1.89 15.09 1.27
CA LEU A 244 1.10 14.47 0.22
C LEU A 244 0.24 15.50 -0.52
N ILE A 245 -0.48 16.37 0.20
CA ILE A 245 -1.33 17.41 -0.40
C ILE A 245 -0.48 18.39 -1.21
N ASN A 246 0.65 18.85 -0.66
CA ASN A 246 1.58 19.73 -1.35
C ASN A 246 2.18 19.08 -2.61
N ALA A 247 2.51 17.79 -2.57
CA ALA A 247 2.99 17.06 -3.73
C ALA A 247 1.97 17.04 -4.87
N VAL A 248 0.70 16.78 -4.55
CA VAL A 248 -0.39 16.77 -5.53
C VAL A 248 -0.70 18.17 -6.04
N ALA A 249 -0.70 19.19 -5.17
CA ALA A 249 -0.89 20.58 -5.57
C ALA A 249 0.17 21.02 -6.59
N ARG A 250 1.44 20.64 -6.38
CA ARG A 250 2.53 20.88 -7.34
C ARG A 250 2.31 20.18 -8.68
N ILE A 251 1.75 18.97 -8.69
CA ILE A 251 1.39 18.26 -9.94
C ILE A 251 0.31 19.04 -10.69
N MET A 252 -0.72 19.50 -9.98
CA MET A 252 -1.84 20.24 -10.55
C MET A 252 -1.39 21.60 -11.13
N SER A 253 -0.40 22.23 -10.49
CA SER A 253 0.16 23.53 -10.90
C SER A 253 1.33 23.45 -11.89
N LEU A 254 1.61 22.29 -12.49
CA LEU A 254 2.71 22.17 -13.45
C LEU A 254 2.48 23.08 -14.67
N HIS A 255 3.17 24.21 -14.78
CA HIS A 255 3.13 24.99 -16.02
C HIS A 255 3.98 24.30 -17.08
N LEU A 256 3.40 23.95 -18.23
CA LEU A 256 4.20 23.47 -19.36
C LEU A 256 4.96 24.67 -19.91
N THR A 257 6.27 24.53 -20.06
CA THR A 257 7.05 25.51 -20.82
C THR A 257 6.66 25.43 -22.30
N PRO A 258 6.76 26.53 -23.09
CA PRO A 258 6.45 26.50 -24.52
C PRO A 258 7.21 25.41 -25.30
N ALA A 259 8.42 25.07 -24.85
CA ALA A 259 9.24 24.01 -25.44
C ALA A 259 8.67 22.59 -25.20
N GLU A 260 8.10 22.34 -24.01
CA GLU A 260 7.45 21.07 -23.69
C GLU A 260 6.11 20.91 -24.40
N VAL A 261 5.37 22.01 -24.60
CA VAL A 261 4.14 22.03 -25.41
C VAL A 261 4.47 21.69 -26.87
N ALA A 262 5.55 22.25 -27.43
CA ALA A 262 6.00 21.94 -28.79
C ALA A 262 6.42 20.46 -28.93
N ALA A 263 7.12 19.90 -27.95
CA ALA A 263 7.52 18.49 -27.94
C ALA A 263 6.32 17.52 -27.78
N ALA A 264 5.30 17.90 -26.99
CA ALA A 264 4.07 17.12 -26.85
C ALA A 264 3.22 17.14 -28.13
N GLN A 265 3.14 18.30 -28.80
CA GLN A 265 2.44 18.44 -30.09
C GLN A 265 3.12 17.63 -31.20
N ALA A 266 4.45 17.55 -31.22
CA ALA A 266 5.20 16.72 -32.18
C ALA A 266 4.97 15.20 -32.00
N LYS A 267 4.65 14.75 -30.77
CA LYS A 267 4.28 13.34 -30.51
C LYS A 267 2.82 13.04 -30.84
N ALA A 268 1.92 14.01 -30.74
CA ALA A 268 0.50 13.84 -31.09
C ALA A 268 0.26 13.62 -32.60
N SER A 269 1.20 14.03 -33.47
CA SER A 269 1.16 13.75 -34.92
C SER A 269 1.60 12.32 -35.31
N GLY A 270 2.04 11.50 -34.35
CA GLY A 270 2.44 10.10 -34.58
C GLY A 270 1.42 9.10 -34.05
N GLY A 271 0.37 8.82 -34.83
CA GLY A 271 -0.40 7.57 -34.82
C GLY A 271 -0.97 7.08 -33.46
N VAL A 272 -2.23 7.38 -33.21
CA VAL A 272 -3.06 6.74 -32.18
C VAL A 272 -3.28 5.27 -32.56
N VAL A 273 -2.66 4.33 -31.84
CA VAL A 273 -3.15 2.94 -31.77
C VAL A 273 -3.96 2.84 -30.48
N GLY A 274 -5.29 2.94 -30.62
CA GLY A 274 -6.21 2.69 -29.54
C GLY A 274 -6.27 1.21 -29.20
N GLN A 275 -6.17 0.89 -27.91
CA GLN A 275 -6.69 -0.39 -27.42
C GLN A 275 -7.43 -0.13 -26.10
N GLY A 276 -8.76 -0.15 -26.20
CA GLY A 276 -9.64 -0.25 -25.04
C GLY A 276 -9.54 -1.64 -24.43
N GLY A 277 -9.39 -1.70 -23.11
CA GLY A 277 -9.44 -2.92 -22.33
C GLY A 277 -10.42 -2.76 -21.18
N GLN A 278 -11.64 -3.26 -21.36
CA GLN A 278 -12.63 -3.48 -20.31
C GLN A 278 -12.15 -4.56 -19.32
N GLY A 279 -12.63 -4.44 -18.08
CA GLY A 279 -13.21 -5.59 -17.37
C GLY A 279 -12.26 -6.41 -16.52
N GLY A 280 -12.53 -6.42 -15.21
CA GLY A 280 -11.85 -7.26 -14.24
C GLY A 280 -12.06 -8.76 -14.45
N GLY A 281 -11.08 -9.52 -13.99
CA GLY A 281 -11.11 -10.98 -13.89
C GLY A 281 -9.72 -11.49 -13.50
N GLY A 282 -9.64 -12.28 -12.43
CA GLY A 282 -8.38 -12.74 -11.85
C GLY A 282 -7.49 -13.48 -12.86
N MET A 283 -6.26 -13.00 -13.02
CA MET A 283 -5.23 -13.64 -13.84
C MET A 283 -4.66 -14.86 -13.11
N LEU A 284 -5.36 -16.00 -13.20
CA LEU A 284 -4.82 -17.31 -12.82
C LEU A 284 -4.43 -18.16 -14.03
N SER A 285 -4.81 -17.77 -15.26
CA SER A 285 -4.48 -18.51 -16.48
C SER A 285 -3.25 -17.92 -17.19
N THR A 286 -2.30 -18.79 -17.54
CA THR A 286 -1.09 -18.46 -18.29
C THR A 286 -1.36 -18.11 -19.76
N ALA A 287 -2.54 -18.44 -20.28
CA ALA A 287 -2.91 -18.21 -21.69
C ALA A 287 -3.08 -16.73 -22.06
N GLN A 288 -3.30 -15.85 -21.07
CA GLN A 288 -3.59 -14.43 -21.28
C GLN A 288 -2.38 -13.51 -21.03
N MET A 289 -1.23 -14.04 -20.60
CA MET A 289 -0.02 -13.21 -20.36
C MET A 289 0.71 -12.92 -21.68
N GLN A 290 0.72 -11.65 -22.08
CA GLN A 290 1.50 -11.15 -23.21
C GLN A 290 2.79 -10.50 -22.70
N ASN A 291 3.91 -10.75 -23.40
CA ASN A 291 5.16 -10.08 -23.09
C ASN A 291 5.16 -8.68 -23.73
N PHE A 292 5.87 -7.75 -23.09
CA PHE A 292 6.01 -6.40 -23.60
C PHE A 292 6.80 -6.38 -24.91
N THR A 293 6.37 -5.54 -25.85
CA THR A 293 7.21 -5.20 -27.02
C THR A 293 8.40 -4.35 -26.59
N LYS A 294 9.42 -4.23 -27.44
CA LYS A 294 10.60 -3.42 -27.16
C LYS A 294 10.25 -1.95 -26.92
N GLU A 295 9.25 -1.44 -27.63
CA GLU A 295 8.71 -0.08 -27.49
C GLU A 295 8.02 0.09 -26.13
N GLN A 296 7.17 -0.87 -25.75
CA GLN A 296 6.49 -0.86 -24.46
C GLN A 296 7.49 -0.92 -23.30
N LEU A 297 8.54 -1.75 -23.41
CA LEU A 297 9.62 -1.78 -22.42
C LEU A 297 10.26 -0.40 -22.27
N ARG A 298 10.60 0.28 -23.38
CA ARG A 298 11.17 1.63 -23.32
C ARG A 298 10.23 2.62 -22.65
N GLU A 299 8.92 2.50 -22.86
CA GLU A 299 7.91 3.34 -22.20
C GLU A 299 7.75 3.05 -20.71
N LEU A 300 7.88 1.78 -20.29
CA LEU A 300 7.80 1.39 -18.86
C LEU A 300 8.86 2.09 -18.01
N TYR A 301 10.06 2.33 -18.56
CA TYR A 301 11.14 3.03 -17.88
C TYR A 301 11.18 4.54 -18.17
N SER A 302 10.31 5.06 -19.04
CA SER A 302 10.28 6.48 -19.37
C SER A 302 9.72 7.29 -18.20
N SER A 303 10.46 8.30 -17.74
CA SER A 303 9.96 9.31 -16.80
C SER A 303 9.19 10.45 -17.49
N SER A 304 9.30 10.55 -18.81
CA SER A 304 8.55 11.50 -19.64
C SER A 304 7.22 10.90 -20.09
N GLY A 305 6.16 11.71 -20.03
CA GLY A 305 4.82 11.34 -20.48
C GLY A 305 3.90 12.56 -20.61
N ASP A 306 2.61 12.32 -20.81
CA ASP A 306 1.63 13.39 -20.98
C ASP A 306 1.36 14.14 -19.65
N THR A 307 1.86 15.36 -19.57
CA THR A 307 1.71 16.20 -18.37
C THR A 307 0.23 16.55 -18.11
N ASN A 308 -0.61 16.62 -19.14
CA ASN A 308 -2.04 16.90 -18.96
C ASN A 308 -2.76 15.71 -18.31
N GLU A 309 -2.43 14.49 -18.70
CA GLU A 309 -2.95 13.29 -18.04
C GLU A 309 -2.52 13.24 -16.58
N LEU A 310 -1.26 13.56 -16.28
CA LEU A 310 -0.78 13.61 -14.89
C LEU A 310 -1.50 14.66 -14.05
N LYS A 311 -1.73 15.87 -14.59
CA LYS A 311 -2.55 16.90 -13.95
C LYS A 311 -3.97 16.44 -13.70
N ARG A 312 -4.59 15.81 -14.72
CA ARG A 312 -5.95 15.28 -14.63
C ARG A 312 -6.04 14.27 -13.50
N ARG A 313 -5.08 13.35 -13.38
CA ARG A 313 -5.02 12.39 -12.26
C ARG A 313 -4.79 13.04 -10.91
N GLY A 314 -3.96 14.09 -10.83
CA GLY A 314 -3.80 14.87 -9.61
C GLY A 314 -5.11 15.52 -9.16
N LEU A 315 -5.85 16.13 -10.10
CA LEU A 315 -7.17 16.72 -9.86
C LEU A 315 -8.21 15.66 -9.44
N GLU A 316 -8.25 14.51 -10.13
CA GLU A 316 -9.16 13.42 -9.78
C GLU A 316 -8.87 12.89 -8.38
N PHE A 317 -7.61 12.69 -8.02
CA PHE A 317 -7.21 12.31 -6.67
C PHE A 317 -7.67 13.33 -5.64
N MET A 318 -7.45 14.62 -5.89
CA MET A 318 -7.81 15.67 -4.95
C MET A 318 -9.32 15.80 -4.75
N VAL A 319 -10.10 15.75 -5.83
CA VAL A 319 -11.55 15.89 -5.73
C VAL A 319 -12.22 14.60 -5.27
N LYS A 320 -11.94 13.47 -5.94
CA LYS A 320 -12.64 12.20 -5.69
C LYS A 320 -12.03 11.41 -4.53
N GLY A 321 -10.71 11.51 -4.32
CA GLY A 321 -10.01 10.76 -3.27
C GLY A 321 -9.90 11.51 -1.94
N VAL A 322 -9.84 12.85 -1.95
CA VAL A 322 -9.64 13.64 -0.72
C VAL A 322 -10.89 14.43 -0.34
N LEU A 323 -11.30 15.40 -1.17
CA LEU A 323 -12.34 16.35 -0.78
C LEU A 323 -13.72 15.69 -0.62
N LYS A 324 -14.16 14.88 -1.60
CA LYS A 324 -15.47 14.23 -1.53
C LYS A 324 -15.61 13.27 -0.35
N PRO A 325 -14.67 12.34 -0.09
CA PRO A 325 -14.76 11.44 1.07
C PRO A 325 -14.73 12.19 2.40
N LEU A 326 -13.88 13.22 2.52
CA LEU A 326 -13.79 14.02 3.73
C LEU A 326 -15.10 14.79 4.03
N VAL A 327 -15.67 15.45 3.00
CA VAL A 327 -16.95 16.15 3.14
C VAL A 327 -18.09 15.17 3.43
N GLY A 328 -18.11 14.01 2.76
CA GLY A 328 -19.08 12.96 3.03
C GLY A 328 -19.07 12.52 4.49
N TRP A 329 -17.88 12.21 5.01
CA TRP A 329 -17.68 11.83 6.40
C TRP A 329 -18.07 12.93 7.40
N CYS A 330 -17.72 14.19 7.12
CA CYS A 330 -18.15 15.32 7.95
C CYS A 330 -19.68 15.43 8.00
N ASN A 331 -20.36 15.35 6.85
CA ASN A 331 -21.82 15.44 6.78
C ASN A 331 -22.51 14.28 7.51
N GLU A 332 -22.00 13.06 7.36
CA GLU A 332 -22.51 11.89 8.07
C GLU A 332 -22.38 12.06 9.59
N ARG A 333 -21.23 12.57 10.05
CA ARG A 333 -20.98 12.79 11.48
C ARG A 333 -21.84 13.91 12.07
N MET A 334 -22.03 15.01 11.33
CA MET A 334 -22.95 16.08 11.72
C MET A 334 -24.39 15.56 11.86
N GLY A 335 -24.85 14.74 10.90
CA GLY A 335 -26.18 14.14 10.96
C GLY A 335 -26.36 13.11 12.09
N VAL A 336 -25.28 12.49 12.59
CA VAL A 336 -25.33 11.66 13.81
C VAL A 336 -25.46 12.56 15.04
N MET A 337 -24.66 13.62 15.16
CA MET A 337 -24.71 14.54 16.30
C MET A 337 -26.09 15.20 16.45
N GLU A 338 -26.69 15.67 15.35
CA GLU A 338 -28.04 16.26 15.38
C GLU A 338 -29.13 15.25 15.79
N ARG A 339 -28.95 13.96 15.50
CA ARG A 339 -29.88 12.90 15.93
C ARG A 339 -29.71 12.60 17.41
N ASP A 340 -28.47 12.46 17.87
CA ASP A 340 -28.16 12.22 19.28
C ASP A 340 -28.66 13.37 20.17
N GLU A 341 -28.51 14.62 19.73
CA GLU A 341 -29.05 15.79 20.43
C GLU A 341 -30.58 15.75 20.55
N LYS A 342 -31.29 15.41 19.47
CA LYS A 342 -32.76 15.27 19.48
C LYS A 342 -33.23 14.12 20.36
N GLU A 343 -32.55 12.98 20.34
CA GLU A 343 -32.88 11.85 21.23
C GLU A 343 -32.65 12.21 22.69
N ASN A 344 -31.56 12.91 23.02
CA ASN A 344 -31.27 13.31 24.39
C ASN A 344 -32.26 14.36 24.91
N GLN A 345 -32.70 15.27 24.03
CA GLN A 345 -33.72 16.27 24.36
C GLN A 345 -35.09 15.62 24.59
N ASN A 346 -35.45 14.62 23.80
CA ASN A 346 -36.70 13.87 23.96
C ASN A 346 -36.70 13.01 25.24
N ARG A 347 -35.57 12.37 25.58
CA ARG A 347 -35.40 11.65 26.86
C ARG A 347 -35.49 12.59 28.06
N GLY A 348 -34.94 13.80 27.95
CA GLY A 348 -35.05 14.83 28.99
C GLY A 348 -36.49 15.31 29.21
N ASP A 349 -37.29 15.37 28.14
CA ASP A 349 -38.71 15.79 28.23
C ASP A 349 -39.60 14.67 28.79
N ASP A 350 -39.35 13.41 28.41
CA ASP A 350 -40.05 12.25 28.99
C ASP A 350 -39.72 12.06 30.48
N SER A 351 -38.46 12.25 30.89
CA SER A 351 -38.06 12.16 32.30
C SER A 351 -38.73 13.23 33.17
N ARG A 352 -38.93 14.44 32.63
CA ARG A 352 -39.67 15.51 33.33
C ARG A 352 -41.16 15.20 33.45
N ARG A 353 -41.76 14.61 32.42
CA ARG A 353 -43.18 14.20 32.45
C ARG A 353 -43.46 13.06 33.42
N SER A 354 -42.49 12.19 33.69
CA SER A 354 -42.62 11.12 34.68
C SER A 354 -42.41 11.56 36.14
N GLU A 355 -41.80 12.73 36.40
CA GLU A 355 -41.68 13.27 37.76
C GLU A 355 -42.92 14.06 38.21
N ASP A 356 -43.77 14.47 37.26
CA ASP A 356 -45.01 15.21 37.50
C ASP A 356 -46.28 14.30 37.64
N GLN A 357 -46.11 12.97 37.65
CA GLN A 357 -47.16 11.98 37.99
C GLN A 357 -46.83 11.28 39.30
#